data_AF-A0A2V7UHS2-F1
#
_entry.id   AF-A0A2V7UHS2-F1
#
_cell.length_a   1.000
_cell.length_b   1.000
_cell.length_c   1.000
_cell.angle_alpha   90.00
_cell.angle_beta   90.00
_cell.angle_gamma   90.00
#
_symmetry.space_group_name_H-M   'P 1'
#
loop_
_entity.id
_entity.type
_entity.pdbx_description
1 polymer ?
#
loop_
_entity_poly.entity_id
_entity_poly.type
_entity_poly.pdbx_seq_one_letter_code
_entity_poly.pdbx_strand_id
1 'polypeptide(L)'
;MGRRSVKVAVVGGGPGGSRSAELLSDRGARVILYECRRGWEKPCGGGVPERSVDFCPFLANPDLPQRSALRARLYSPRNREANAT
;
A
#
# COMPACT_ATOMS: atom_id res chain seq x y z
N MET A 1 22.78 25.71 -11.67
CA MET A 1 23.18 24.33 -12.05
C MET A 1 21.93 23.46 -12.01
N GLY A 2 21.30 23.20 -13.16
CA GLY A 2 20.02 22.48 -13.21
C GLY A 2 20.19 21.00 -12.82
N ARG A 3 19.43 20.51 -11.84
CA ARG A 3 19.39 19.08 -11.50
C ARG A 3 18.93 18.30 -12.73
N ARG A 4 19.78 17.39 -13.24
CA ARG A 4 19.37 16.44 -14.28
C ARG A 4 18.21 15.61 -13.73
N SER A 5 17.05 15.65 -14.39
CA SER A 5 15.90 14.80 -14.05
C SER A 5 16.32 13.33 -14.19
N VAL A 6 16.22 12.59 -13.09
CA VAL A 6 16.48 11.15 -13.05
C VAL A 6 15.32 10.43 -13.73
N LYS A 7 15.62 9.49 -14.63
CA LYS A 7 14.62 8.62 -15.25
C LYS A 7 14.50 7.33 -14.44
N VAL A 8 13.29 6.94 -14.07
CA VAL A 8 13.02 5.73 -13.28
C VAL A 8 11.96 4.88 -13.97
N ALA A 9 12.24 3.58 -14.10
CA ALA A 9 11.23 2.59 -14.46
C ALA A 9 10.76 1.87 -13.19
N VAL A 10 9.45 1.86 -12.96
CA VAL A 10 8.81 1.11 -11.87
C VAL A 10 8.09 -0.08 -12.50
N VAL A 11 8.40 -1.30 -12.07
CA VAL A 11 7.79 -2.53 -12.59
C VAL A 11 6.86 -3.12 -11.52
N GLY A 12 5.57 -3.16 -11.82
CA GLY A 12 4.47 -3.51 -10.91
C GLY A 12 3.69 -2.27 -10.47
N GLY A 13 2.37 -2.31 -10.64
CA GLY A 13 1.40 -1.27 -10.31
C GLY A 13 0.61 -1.53 -9.02
N GLY A 14 1.00 -2.52 -8.22
CA GLY A 14 0.43 -2.75 -6.89
C GLY A 14 0.73 -1.63 -5.88
N PRO A 15 0.38 -1.79 -4.59
CA PRO A 15 0.50 -0.73 -3.58
C PRO A 15 1.92 -0.14 -3.46
N GLY A 16 2.95 -0.99 -3.44
CA GLY A 16 4.33 -0.52 -3.35
C GLY A 16 4.81 0.19 -4.62
N GLY A 17 4.47 -0.32 -5.79
CA GLY A 17 4.92 0.23 -7.07
C GLY A 17 4.22 1.55 -7.42
N SER A 18 2.88 1.59 -7.29
CA SER A 18 2.10 2.82 -7.48
C SER A 18 2.55 3.93 -6.53
N ARG A 19 2.72 3.63 -5.24
CA ARG A 19 3.23 4.59 -4.25
C ARG A 19 4.65 5.06 -4.55
N SER A 20 5.53 4.16 -4.99
CA SER A 20 6.90 4.53 -5.38
C SER A 20 6.90 5.46 -6.59
N ALA A 21 6.08 5.15 -7.60
CA ALA A 21 5.98 5.97 -8.81
C ALA A 21 5.44 7.37 -8.51
N GLU A 22 4.39 7.47 -7.68
CA GLU A 22 3.85 8.73 -7.16
C GLU A 22 4.94 9.56 -6.45
N LEU A 23 5.58 9.00 -5.42
CA LEU A 23 6.56 9.72 -4.59
C LEU A 23 7.80 10.18 -5.36
N LEU A 24 8.25 9.40 -6.35
CA LEU A 24 9.39 9.74 -7.21
C LEU A 24 9.01 10.83 -8.22
N SER A 25 7.82 10.73 -8.80
CA SER A 25 7.29 11.74 -9.72
C SER A 25 7.15 13.09 -9.03
N ASP A 26 6.57 13.12 -7.83
CA ASP A 26 6.42 14.34 -7.01
C ASP A 26 7.75 14.99 -6.65
N ARG A 27 8.84 14.20 -6.61
CA ARG A 27 10.21 14.67 -6.34
C ARG A 27 10.99 15.05 -7.60
N GLY A 28 10.33 15.11 -8.77
CA GLY A 28 10.89 15.60 -10.02
C GLY A 28 11.59 14.53 -10.89
N ALA A 29 11.44 13.24 -10.56
CA ALA A 29 11.89 12.17 -11.44
C ALA A 29 10.94 12.00 -12.64
N ARG A 30 11.48 11.62 -13.80
CA ARG A 30 10.67 11.16 -14.92
C ARG A 30 10.41 9.66 -14.73
N VAL A 31 9.19 9.33 -14.31
CA VAL A 31 8.81 7.96 -13.98
C VAL A 31 8.01 7.31 -15.12
N ILE A 32 8.32 6.05 -15.43
CA ILE A 32 7.50 5.17 -16.27
C ILE A 32 7.08 3.97 -15.42
N LEU A 33 5.78 3.74 -15.27
CA LEU A 33 5.23 2.59 -14.54
C LEU A 33 4.75 1.52 -15.53
N TYR A 34 5.20 0.29 -15.33
CA TYR A 34 4.79 -0.89 -16.09
C TYR A 34 3.94 -1.80 -15.21
N GLU A 35 2.74 -2.17 -15.65
CA GLU A 35 1.89 -3.17 -15.00
C GLU A 35 1.45 -4.19 -16.05
N CYS A 36 1.74 -5.47 -15.81
CA CYS A 36 1.43 -6.55 -16.75
C CYS A 36 -0.02 -7.04 -16.65
N ARG A 37 -0.69 -6.80 -15.52
CA ARG A 37 -2.04 -7.26 -15.20
C ARG A 37 -2.92 -6.09 -14.78
N ARG A 38 -3.25 -5.20 -15.73
CA ARG A 38 -4.15 -4.07 -15.48
C ARG A 38 -5.50 -4.56 -14.96
N GLY A 39 -5.95 -4.02 -13.83
CA GLY A 39 -7.22 -4.39 -13.20
C GLY A 39 -7.20 -5.70 -12.42
N TRP A 40 -6.08 -6.43 -12.38
CA TRP A 40 -5.96 -7.57 -11.49
C TRP A 40 -5.67 -7.12 -10.06
N GLU A 41 -6.55 -7.50 -9.15
CA GLU A 41 -6.29 -7.36 -7.72
C GLU A 41 -5.76 -8.69 -7.17
N LYS A 42 -4.62 -8.63 -6.48
CA LYS A 42 -4.12 -9.81 -5.76
C LYS A 42 -5.14 -10.21 -4.69
N PRO A 43 -5.37 -11.51 -4.43
CA PRO A 43 -6.23 -11.94 -3.33
C PRO A 43 -5.58 -11.51 -2.00
N CYS A 44 -6.06 -10.39 -1.46
CA CYS A 44 -5.54 -9.74 -0.27
C CYS A 44 -6.61 -9.78 0.82
N GLY A 45 -6.20 -9.92 2.08
CA GLY A 45 -7.13 -9.75 3.21
C GLY A 45 -7.56 -8.29 3.44
N GLY A 46 -6.92 -7.32 2.80
CA GLY A 46 -7.26 -5.89 2.90
C GLY A 46 -6.92 -5.23 4.23
N GLY A 47 -6.43 -5.98 5.22
CA GLY A 47 -6.05 -5.44 6.53
C GLY A 47 -4.82 -4.55 6.46
N VAL A 48 -4.97 -3.29 6.84
CA VAL A 48 -3.88 -2.31 6.93
C VAL A 48 -3.91 -1.69 8.34
N PRO A 49 -2.76 -1.60 9.06
CA PRO A 49 -2.71 -0.92 10.35
C PRO A 49 -2.99 0.58 10.21
N GLU A 50 -3.59 1.17 11.23
CA GLU A 50 -3.87 2.62 11.27
C GLU A 50 -2.61 3.48 11.08
N ARG A 51 -1.47 3.04 11.63
CA ARG A 51 -0.16 3.72 11.44
C ARG A 51 0.29 3.83 9.98
N SER A 52 -0.31 3.09 9.06
CA SER A 52 0.00 3.23 7.63
C SER A 52 -0.49 4.56 7.06
N VAL A 53 -1.44 5.25 7.71
CA VAL A 53 -1.91 6.58 7.31
C VAL A 53 -0.77 7.61 7.33
N ASP A 54 0.17 7.49 8.26
CA ASP A 54 1.35 8.37 8.37
C ASP A 54 2.19 8.39 7.08
N PHE A 55 2.26 7.24 6.39
CA PHE A 55 3.06 7.07 5.18
C PHE A 55 2.23 7.08 3.90
N CYS A 56 0.92 6.82 4.00
CA CYS A 56 -0.04 6.73 2.91
C CYS A 56 -1.33 7.48 3.30
N PRO A 57 -1.34 8.83 3.27
CA PRO A 57 -2.46 9.63 3.76
C PRO A 57 -3.79 9.35 3.04
N PHE A 58 -3.73 8.89 1.79
CA PHE A 58 -4.91 8.52 1.02
C PHE A 58 -5.75 7.42 1.70
N LEU A 59 -5.16 6.59 2.56
CA LEU A 59 -5.87 5.55 3.30
C LEU A 59 -6.88 6.13 4.31
N ALA A 60 -6.74 7.39 4.72
CA ALA A 60 -7.69 8.06 5.60
C ALA A 60 -8.90 8.63 4.83
N ASN A 61 -8.94 8.52 3.50
CA ASN A 61 -10.05 9.02 2.70
C ASN A 61 -11.33 8.22 3.00
N PRO A 62 -12.39 8.84 3.56
CA PRO A 62 -13.64 8.15 3.90
C PRO A 62 -14.40 7.61 2.69
N ASP A 63 -14.14 8.13 1.48
CA ASP A 63 -14.81 7.70 0.24
C ASP A 63 -14.29 6.34 -0.28
N LEU A 64 -13.17 5.85 0.27
CA LEU A 64 -12.65 4.53 -0.10
C LEU A 64 -13.47 3.41 0.54
N PRO A 65 -13.76 2.32 -0.18
CA PRO A 65 -14.38 1.13 0.41
C PRO A 65 -13.49 0.57 1.53
N GLN A 66 -13.93 0.70 2.78
CA GLN A 66 -13.16 0.28 3.95
C GLN A 66 -14.04 -0.10 5.15
N ARG A 67 -13.44 -0.80 6.10
CA ARG A 67 -14.06 -1.13 7.40
C ARG A 67 -13.03 -1.06 8.51
N SER A 68 -13.34 -0.35 9.58
CA SER A 68 -12.50 -0.30 10.78
C SER A 68 -12.51 -1.65 11.51
N ALA A 69 -11.33 -2.17 11.80
CA ALA A 69 -11.13 -3.36 12.63
C ALA A 69 -10.37 -2.98 13.89
N LEU A 70 -11.04 -3.03 15.05
CA LEU A 70 -10.49 -2.60 16.33
C LEU A 70 -9.83 -3.75 17.12
N ARG A 71 -10.05 -5.00 16.70
CA ARG A 71 -9.62 -6.19 17.43
C ARG A 71 -9.14 -7.25 16.43
N ALA A 72 -8.04 -7.90 16.77
CA ALA A 72 -7.61 -9.14 16.15
C ALA A 72 -7.61 -10.24 17.23
N ARG A 73 -8.10 -11.43 16.88
CA ARG A 73 -8.05 -12.60 17.77
C ARG A 73 -7.20 -13.67 17.12
N LEU A 74 -6.33 -14.30 17.90
CA LEU A 74 -5.47 -15.37 17.44
C LEU A 74 -5.96 -16.70 18.01
N TYR A 75 -6.22 -17.67 17.16
CA TYR A 75 -6.64 -19.01 17.56
C TYR A 75 -5.58 -20.03 17.17
N SER A 76 -5.23 -20.94 18.09
CA SER A 76 -4.40 -22.10 17.78
C SER A 76 -5.14 -23.10 16.89
N PRO A 77 -4.45 -24.05 16.22
CA PRO A 77 -5.11 -25.11 15.43
C PRO A 77 -6.08 -25.98 16.22
N ARG A 78 -5.99 -25.98 17.57
CA ARG A 78 -6.93 -26.66 18.48
C ARG A 78 -8.08 -25.75 18.96
N ASN A 79 -8.33 -24.64 18.26
CA ASN A 79 -9.38 -23.67 18.54
C ASN A 79 -9.30 -23.03 19.95
N ARG A 80 -8.08 -22.85 20.47
CA ARG A 80 -7.85 -22.08 21.71
C ARG A 80 -7.42 -20.66 21.37
N GLU A 81 -8.14 -19.67 21.90
CA GLU A 81 -7.78 -18.25 21.78
C GLU A 81 -6.49 -17.98 22.56
N ALA A 82 -5.53 -17.33 21.90
CA ALA A 82 -4.34 -16.84 22.55
C ALA A 82 -4.71 -15.58 23.33
N ASN A 83 -4.63 -15.65 24.65
CA ASN A 83 -4.79 -14.48 25.50
C ASN A 83 -3.51 -13.65 25.39
N ALA A 84 -3.57 -12.56 24.64
CA ALA A 84 -2.60 -11.49 24.73
C ALA A 84 -2.96 -10.68 25.99
N THR A 85 -2.37 -11.04 27.12
CA THR A 85 -2.36 -10.19 28.31
C THR A 85 -1.53 -8.94 28.03
#